data_AF-A0A0B7IF35-F1
#
_entry.id   AF-A0A0B7IF35-F1
#
_cell.length_a   1.000
_cell.length_b   1.000
_cell.length_c   1.000
_cell.angle_alpha   90.00
_cell.angle_beta   90.00
_cell.angle_gamma   90.00
#
_symmetry.space_group_name_H-M   'P 1'
#
loop_
_entity.id
_entity.type
_entity.pdbx_description
1 polymer ?
#
loop_
_entity_poly.entity_id
_entity_poly.type
_entity_poly.pdbx_seq_one_letter_code
_entity_poly.pdbx_strand_id
1 'polypeptide(L)' 'MNTQQLRQKILDLAIRGQLVPQDGKDEPASVLLEKIRAEKQQLIEQKKIKKDKKSSYITSEKSPYPKRF' A
#
# COMPACT_ATOMS: atom_id res chain seq x y z
N MET A 1 28.38 26.20 2.04
CA MET A 1 27.25 25.33 2.45
C MET A 1 27.43 23.96 1.81
N ASN A 2 27.28 22.86 2.56
CA ASN A 2 27.51 21.50 2.05
C ASN A 2 26.27 21.01 1.28
N THR A 3 26.25 21.28 -0.03
CA THR A 3 25.12 20.97 -0.94
C THR A 3 24.90 19.48 -1.14
N GLN A 4 25.93 18.65 -0.96
CA GLN A 4 25.83 17.19 -1.08
C GLN A 4 25.01 16.59 0.08
N GLN A 5 25.25 17.04 1.31
CA GLN A 5 24.49 16.59 2.48
C GLN A 5 23.01 16.97 2.39
N LEU A 6 22.70 18.13 1.83
CA LEU A 6 21.32 18.56 1.60
C LEU A 6 20.61 17.65 0.59
N ARG A 7 21.26 17.35 -0.54
CA ARG A 7 20.71 16.46 -1.57
C ARG A 7 20.48 15.04 -1.02
N GLN A 8 21.41 14.53 -0.21
CA GLN A 8 21.26 13.22 0.41
C GLN A 8 20.04 13.18 1.34
N LYS A 9 19.87 14.20 2.20
CA LYS A 9 18.70 14.30 3.09
C LYS A 9 17.38 14.38 2.33
N ILE A 10 17.32 15.15 1.23
CA ILE A 10 16.12 15.24 0.39
C ILE A 10 15.81 13.88 -0.25
N LEU A 11 16.82 13.17 -0.75
CA LEU A 11 16.65 11.84 -1.34
C LEU A 11 16.13 10.84 -0.29
N ASP A 12 16.68 10.87 0.92
CA ASP A 12 16.25 9.98 1.99
C ASP A 12 14.78 10.23 2.38
N LEU A 13 14.36 11.51 2.47
CA LEU A 13 12.97 11.89 2.71
C LEU A 13 12.04 11.48 1.55
N ALA A 14 12.52 11.59 0.31
CA ALA A 14 11.78 11.15 -0.88
C ALA A 14 11.51 9.65 -0.87
N ILE A 15 12.54 8.85 -0.55
CA ILE A 15 12.43 7.39 -0.48
C ILE A 15 11.47 6.94 0.63
N ARG A 16 11.37 7.73 1.71
CA ARG A 16 10.43 7.49 2.83
C ARG A 16 9.01 8.02 2.57
N GLY A 17 8.78 8.76 1.49
CA GLY A 17 7.49 9.40 1.21
C GLY A 17 7.19 10.60 2.11
N GLN A 18 8.19 11.20 2.75
CA GLN A 18 8.05 12.27 3.75
C GLN A 18 8.27 13.68 3.18
N LEU A 19 8.28 13.83 1.85
CA LEU A 19 8.41 15.14 1.20
C LEU A 19 7.14 16.00 1.32
N VAL A 20 6.01 15.37 1.68
CA VAL A 20 4.72 16.03 1.86
C VAL A 20 4.21 15.67 3.26
N PRO A 21 3.61 16.62 4.00
CA PRO A 21 2.97 16.34 5.29
C PRO A 21 1.98 15.19 5.17
N GLN A 22 2.07 14.23 6.08
CA GLN A 22 1.10 13.14 6.18
C GLN A 22 -0.08 13.60 7.04
N ASP A 23 -1.31 13.33 6.61
CA ASP A 23 -2.48 13.56 7.46
C ASP A 23 -2.74 12.32 8.32
N GLY A 24 -2.61 12.47 9.63
CA GLY A 24 -2.89 11.40 10.59
C GLY A 24 -4.37 10.99 10.65
N LYS A 25 -5.26 11.76 10.03
CA LYS A 25 -6.68 11.44 9.87
C LYS A 25 -6.97 10.67 8.58
N ASP A 26 -5.99 10.46 7.71
CA ASP A 26 -6.17 9.70 6.49
C ASP A 26 -6.67 8.29 6.81
N GLU A 27 -7.62 7.83 6.00
CA GLU A 27 -8.17 6.49 6.13
C GLU A 27 -7.05 5.46 5.93
N PRO A 28 -6.82 4.55 6.90
CA PRO A 28 -5.79 3.54 6.73
C PRO A 28 -6.17 2.62 5.57
N ALA A 29 -5.16 2.15 4.82
CA ALA A 29 -5.36 1.28 3.66
C ALA A 29 -6.19 0.02 3.97
N SER A 30 -6.26 -0.42 5.23
CA SER A 30 -7.10 -1.53 5.69
C SER A 30 -8.58 -1.31 5.38
N VAL A 31 -9.10 -0.09 5.54
CA VAL A 31 -10.52 0.20 5.32
C VAL A 31 -10.85 0.14 3.82
N LEU A 32 -9.95 0.65 2.96
CA LEU A 32 -10.08 0.47 1.51
C LEU A 32 -10.06 -1.01 1.11
N LEU A 33 -9.19 -1.82 1.73
CA LEU A 33 -9.13 -3.26 1.47
C LEU A 33 -10.44 -3.97 1.88
N GLU A 34 -11.08 -3.56 2.97
CA GLU A 34 -12.39 -4.07 3.37
C GLU A 34 -13.47 -3.72 2.35
N LYS A 35 -13.52 -2.46 1.88
CA LYS A 35 -14.44 -2.01 0.82
C LYS A 35 -14.28 -2.83 -0.45
N ILE A 36 -13.03 -3.05 -0.90
CA ILE A 36 -12.72 -3.88 -2.08
C ILE A 36 -13.21 -5.33 -1.89
N ARG A 37 -13.04 -5.92 -0.69
CA ARG A 37 -13.52 -7.28 -0.41
C ARG A 37 -15.04 -7.38 -0.48
N ALA A 38 -15.75 -6.42 0.09
CA ALA A 38 -17.21 -6.36 0.08
C ALA A 38 -17.75 -6.21 -1.34
N GLU A 39 -17.21 -5.26 -2.11
CA GLU A 39 -17.60 -5.06 -3.52
C GLU A 39 -17.31 -6.31 -4.36
N LYS A 40 -16.16 -6.95 -4.16
CA LYS A 40 -15.82 -8.21 -4.84
C LYS A 40 -16.83 -9.31 -4.54
N GLN A 41 -17.29 -9.44 -3.29
CA GLN A 41 -18.32 -10.42 -2.92
C GLN A 41 -19.63 -10.16 -3.65
N GLN A 42 -20.09 -8.90 -3.68
CA GLN A 42 -21.31 -8.51 -4.40
C GLN A 42 -21.20 -8.83 -5.90
N LEU A 43 -20.05 -8.57 -6.53
CA LEU A 43 -19.84 -8.88 -7.94
C LEU A 43 -19.80 -10.40 -8.24
N ILE A 44 -19.32 -11.20 -7.30
CA ILE A 44 -19.36 -12.67 -7.39
C ILE A 44 -20.81 -13.17 -7.29
N GLU A 45 -21.60 -12.63 -6.37
CA GLU A 45 -23.02 -12.95 -6.22
C GLU A 45 -23.82 -12.59 -7.48
N GLN A 46 -23.51 -11.43 -8.07
CA GLN A 46 -24.06 -10.99 -9.35
C GLN A 46 -23.52 -11.78 -10.56
N LYS A 47 -22.63 -12.76 -10.36
CA LYS A 47 -21.98 -13.58 -11.39
C LYS A 47 -21.21 -12.77 -12.45
N LYS A 48 -20.87 -11.51 -12.16
CA LYS A 48 -20.09 -10.63 -13.05
C LYS A 48 -18.60 -11.02 -13.05
N ILE A 49 -18.11 -11.54 -11.93
CA ILE A 49 -16.74 -12.04 -11.79
C ILE A 49 -16.75 -13.45 -11.20
N LYS A 50 -15.76 -14.27 -11.58
CA LYS A 50 -15.58 -15.60 -11.00
C LYS A 50 -14.92 -15.48 -9.64
N LYS A 51 -15.32 -16.34 -8.70
CA LYS A 51 -14.65 -16.46 -7.41
C LYS A 51 -13.23 -16.97 -7.63
N ASP A 52 -12.23 -16.17 -7.26
CA ASP A 52 -10.84 -16.60 -7.32
C ASP A 52 -10.64 -17.81 -6.40
N LYS A 53 -10.10 -18.91 -6.96
CA LYS A 53 -9.76 -20.13 -6.21
C LYS A 53 -8.48 -19.98 -5.38
N LYS A 54 -7.65 -18.97 -5.70
CA LYS A 54 -6.41 -18.67 -4.99
C LYS A 54 -6.45 -17.20 -4.59
N SER A 55 -6.62 -16.93 -3.31
CA SER A 55 -6.42 -15.59 -2.78
C SER A 55 -4.92 -15.30 -2.84
N SER A 56 -4.50 -14.33 -3.64
CA SER A 56 -3.14 -13.83 -3.65
C SER A 56 -2.92 -12.91 -2.44
N TYR A 57 -3.08 -13.45 -1.23
CA TYR A 57 -2.61 -12.74 -0.05
C TYR A 57 -1.09 -12.67 -0.12
N ILE A 58 -0.59 -11.44 -0.25
CA ILE A 58 0.81 -11.15 0.00
C ILE A 58 0.96 -11.07 1.52
N THR A 59 1.20 -12.21 2.16
CA THR A 59 1.64 -12.20 3.56
C THR A 59 3.04 -11.61 3.64
N SER A 60 3.40 -11.02 4.78
CA SER A 60 4.75 -10.48 5.02
C SER A 60 5.86 -11.49 4.75
N GLU A 61 5.56 -12.79 4.85
CA GLU A 61 6.48 -13.90 4.55
C GLU A 61 6.59 -14.22 3.05
N LYS A 62 5.54 -13.93 2.27
CA LYS A 62 5.46 -14.25 0.83
C LYS A 62 5.50 -13.01 -0.06
N SER A 63 5.95 -11.88 0.50
CA SER A 63 6.10 -10.65 -0.25
C SER A 63 7.24 -10.75 -1.26
N PRO A 64 7.00 -10.48 -2.56
CA PRO A 64 8.08 -10.36 -3.54
C PRO A 64 8.94 -9.10 -3.29
N TYR A 65 8.50 -8.23 -2.37
CA TYR A 65 9.21 -7.04 -1.96
C TYR A 65 9.96 -7.27 -0.65
N PRO A 66 11.21 -6.80 -0.55
CA PRO A 66 12.00 -6.93 0.67
C PRO A 66 11.32 -6.22 1.83
N LYS A 67 11.33 -6.85 3.03
CA LYS A 67 10.90 -6.21 4.27
C LYS A 67 11.82 -5.01 4.52
N ARG A 68 11.29 -3.80 4.40
CA ARG A 68 12.01 -2.58 4.79
C ARG A 68 11.91 -2.41 6.30
N PHE A 69 13.03 -2.06 6.92
CA PHE A 69 13.20 -1.79 8.35
C PHE A 69 12.29 -0.68 8.84
#